data_AF-A0A2V7KQT6-F1
#
_entry.id   AF-A0A2V7KQT6-F1
#
_cell.length_a   1.000
_cell.length_b   1.000
_cell.length_c   1.000
_cell.angle_alpha   90.00
_cell.angle_beta   90.00
_cell.angle_gamma   90.00
#
_symmetry.space_group_name_H-M   'P 1'
#
loop_
_entity.id
_entity.type
_entity.pdbx_description
1 polymer ?
#
loop_
_entity_poly.entity_id
_entity_poly.type
_entity_poly.pdbx_seq_one_letter_code
_entity_poly.pdbx_strand_id
1 'polypeptide(L)' 'MRRIHCLTGALLALAWAAPLVAQQPTGTIRGRITDNSTQQPIAGVTIAVGTRNTVTRGDG' A
#
# COMPACT_ATOMS: atom_id res chain seq x y z
N MET A 1 -13.55 42.20 -8.36
CA MET A 1 -13.35 41.05 -9.28
C MET A 1 -12.02 40.30 -9.08
N ARG A 2 -10.87 40.95 -8.81
CA ARG A 2 -9.57 40.28 -8.56
C ARG A 2 -9.58 39.25 -7.41
N ARG A 3 -10.26 39.56 -6.29
CA ARG A 3 -10.30 38.68 -5.10
C ARG A 3 -10.96 37.33 -5.36
N ILE A 4 -12.02 37.31 -6.17
CA ILE A 4 -12.78 36.09 -6.50
C ILE A 4 -11.95 35.17 -7.40
N HIS A 5 -11.23 35.76 -8.39
CA HIS A 5 -10.36 35.01 -9.29
C HIS A 5 -9.15 34.37 -8.56
N CYS A 6 -8.59 35.04 -7.54
CA CYS A 6 -7.54 34.46 -6.70
C CYS A 6 -8.05 33.27 -5.88
N LEU A 7 -9.26 33.36 -5.32
CA LEU A 7 -9.84 32.29 -4.51
C LEU A 7 -10.13 31.04 -5.34
N THR A 8 -10.69 31.18 -6.55
CA THR A 8 -10.91 30.05 -7.45
C THR A 8 -9.61 29.38 -7.88
N GLY A 9 -8.55 30.15 -8.15
CA GLY A 9 -7.24 29.59 -8.50
C GLY A 9 -6.60 28.81 -7.35
N ALA A 10 -6.68 29.34 -6.13
CA ALA A 10 -6.16 28.65 -4.94
C ALA A 10 -6.92 27.35 -4.64
N LEU A 11 -8.24 27.34 -4.83
CA LEU A 11 -9.08 26.16 -4.58
C LEU A 11 -8.83 25.05 -5.61
N LEU A 12 -8.65 25.41 -6.88
CA LEU A 12 -8.24 24.48 -7.94
C LEU A 12 -6.85 23.87 -7.68
N ALA A 13 -5.90 24.70 -7.24
CA ALA A 13 -4.56 24.23 -6.88
C ALA A 13 -4.59 23.26 -5.68
N LEU A 14 -5.41 23.54 -4.66
CA LEU A 14 -5.60 22.64 -3.53
C LEU A 14 -6.23 21.30 -3.95
N ALA A 15 -7.25 21.34 -4.82
CA ALA A 15 -7.91 20.14 -5.32
C ALA A 15 -6.96 19.23 -6.12
N TRP A 16 -6.02 19.83 -6.88
CA TRP A 16 -4.98 19.09 -7.60
C TRP A 16 -3.92 18.47 -6.68
N ALA A 17 -3.62 19.09 -5.54
CA ALA A 17 -2.64 18.59 -4.57
C ALA A 17 -3.21 17.52 -3.61
N ALA A 18 -4.54 17.45 -3.45
CA ALA A 18 -5.21 16.53 -2.52
C ALA A 18 -4.83 15.03 -2.65
N PRO A 19 -4.74 14.43 -3.86
CA PRO A 19 -4.43 12.99 -3.96
C PRO A 19 -3.02 12.64 -3.47
N LEU A 20 -2.09 13.59 -3.45
CA LEU A 20 -0.72 13.35 -3.00
C LEU A 20 -0.64 13.21 -1.48
N VAL A 21 -1.46 13.96 -0.74
CA VAL A 21 -1.51 13.92 0.74
C VAL A 21 -2.28 12.68 1.24
N ALA A 22 -3.21 12.15 0.43
CA ALA A 22 -4.00 10.97 0.78
C ALA A 22 -3.24 9.63 0.65
N GLN A 23 -2.06 9.60 0.00
CA GLN A 23 -1.23 8.40 -0.07
C GLN A 23 -0.45 8.20 1.23
N GLN A 24 -1.15 7.70 2.24
CA GLN A 24 -0.51 7.33 3.49
C GLN A 24 0.36 6.09 3.27
N PRO A 25 1.62 6.07 3.73
CA PRO A 25 2.47 4.89 3.62
C PRO A 25 1.77 3.68 4.26
N THR A 26 1.63 2.59 3.51
CA THR A 26 1.18 1.31 4.09
C THR A 26 2.33 0.68 4.88
N GLY A 27 2.00 -0.01 5.98
CA GLY A 27 2.99 -0.75 6.76
C GLY A 27 3.51 -2.02 6.06
N THR A 28 4.48 -2.68 6.71
CA THR A 28 5.07 -3.94 6.24
C THR A 28 4.49 -5.12 7.02
N ILE A 29 4.01 -6.15 6.31
CA ILE A 29 3.60 -7.44 6.90
C ILE A 29 4.75 -8.43 6.73
N ARG A 30 5.15 -9.10 7.82
CA ARG A 30 6.15 -10.17 7.82
C ARG A 30 5.57 -11.40 8.49
N GLY A 31 5.93 -12.58 7.99
CA GLY A 31 5.51 -13.86 8.53
C GLY A 31 6.34 -14.99 7.95
N ARG A 32 6.04 -16.21 8.38
CA ARG A 32 6.60 -17.45 7.85
C ARG A 32 5.48 -18.47 7.71
N ILE A 33 5.47 -19.22 6.62
CA ILE A 33 4.54 -20.34 6.42
C ILE A 33 5.28 -21.64 6.73
N THR A 34 4.78 -22.38 7.71
CA THR A 34 5.34 -23.68 8.11
C THR A 34 4.30 -24.79 8.02
N ASP A 35 4.74 -25.96 7.60
CA ASP A 35 3.95 -27.19 7.65
C ASP A 35 3.85 -27.66 9.10
N ASN A 36 2.63 -27.93 9.59
CA ASN A 36 2.42 -28.28 10.99
C ASN A 36 2.97 -29.66 11.38
N SER A 37 2.99 -30.61 10.44
CA SER A 37 3.46 -31.97 10.72
C SER A 37 4.98 -32.07 10.81
N THR A 38 5.68 -31.29 9.98
CA THR A 38 7.14 -31.33 9.84
C THR A 38 7.85 -30.14 10.49
N GLN A 39 7.10 -29.09 10.82
CA GLN A 39 7.63 -27.79 11.27
C GLN A 39 8.59 -27.14 10.24
N GLN A 40 8.56 -27.59 8.98
CA GLN A 40 9.42 -27.07 7.92
C GLN A 40 8.76 -25.89 7.20
N PRO A 41 9.55 -24.91 6.71
CA PRO A 41 9.04 -23.82 5.90
C PRO A 41 8.49 -24.31 4.56
N ILE A 42 7.42 -23.68 4.08
CA ILE A 42 6.80 -24.01 2.78
C ILE A 42 7.13 -22.93 1.76
N ALA A 43 7.93 -23.28 0.76
CA ALA A 43 8.28 -22.40 -0.36
C ALA A 43 7.21 -22.44 -1.47
N GLY A 44 7.08 -21.35 -2.24
CA GLY A 44 6.19 -21.29 -3.40
C GLY A 44 4.72 -20.99 -3.10
N VAL A 45 4.38 -20.67 -1.86
CA VAL A 45 3.01 -20.32 -1.46
C VAL A 45 2.71 -18.88 -1.87
N THR A 46 1.59 -18.67 -2.57
CA THR A 46 1.11 -17.33 -2.91
C THR A 46 0.31 -16.76 -1.75
N ILE A 47 0.75 -15.59 -1.25
CA ILE A 47 0.08 -14.82 -0.22
C ILE A 47 -0.51 -13.58 -0.87
N ALA A 48 -1.79 -13.30 -0.64
CA ALA A 48 -2.48 -12.11 -1.16
C ALA A 48 -3.04 -11.25 -0.03
N VAL A 49 -2.81 -9.92 -0.12
CA VAL A 49 -3.34 -8.92 0.80
C VAL A 49 -3.85 -7.73 -0.01
N GLY A 50 -5.16 -7.58 -0.12
CA GLY A 50 -5.78 -6.56 -0.97
C GLY A 50 -5.33 -6.70 -2.43
N THR A 51 -4.70 -5.66 -2.97
CA THR A 51 -4.18 -5.64 -4.35
C THR A 51 -2.72 -6.12 -4.47
N ARG A 52 -2.12 -6.60 -3.39
CA ARG A 52 -0.71 -7.03 -3.34
C ARG A 52 -0.61 -8.54 -3.18
N ASN A 53 0.40 -9.13 -3.81
CA ASN A 53 0.74 -10.54 -3.63
C ASN A 53 2.25 -10.73 -3.48
N THR A 54 2.64 -11.86 -2.90
CA THR A 54 4.03 -12.32 -2.81
C THR A 54 4.07 -13.83 -2.78
N VAL A 55 5.25 -14.40 -3.04
CA VAL A 55 5.52 -15.83 -2.97
C VAL A 55 6.54 -16.10 -1.86
N THR A 56 6.30 -17.12 -1.04
CA THR A 56 7.24 -17.55 0.01
C THR A 56 8.53 -18.10 -0.60
N ARG A 57 9.66 -17.84 0.07
CA ARG A 57 10.99 -18.32 -0.37
C ARG A 57 11.34 -19.62 0.38
N GLY A 58 12.57 -20.10 0.22
CA GLY A 58 13.04 -21.32 0.88
C GLY A 58 13.01 -21.27 2.41
N ASP A 59 12.94 -20.09 3.00
CA ASP A 59 12.77 -19.88 4.43
C ASP A 59 11.30 -19.79 4.88
N GLY A 60 10.34 -19.94 3.96
CA GLY A 60 8.89 -19.89 4.19
C GLY A 60 8.34 -18.48 4.09
#